data_AF-A0A343E786-F1
#
_entry.id   AF-A0A343E786-F1
#
_cell.length_a   1.000
_cell.length_b   1.000
_cell.length_c   1.000
_cell.angle_alpha   90.00
_cell.angle_beta   90.00
_cell.angle_gamma   90.00
#
_symmetry.space_group_name_H-M   'P 1'
#
loop_
_entity.id
_entity.type
_entity.pdbx_description
1 polymer ?
#
loop_
_entity_poly.entity_id
_entity_poly.type
_entity_poly.pdbx_seq_one_letter_code
_entity_poly.pdbx_strand_id
1 'polypeptide(L)'
;MLVLSIISAVTFILALVVMTIASILSKKTISDREKNSPYECGFDPKDSARLPFSLRFFLIAVIFLIFDVEITLLLPVASTLNYTNFFSWISTSLLFLMILLIGLYYEWSQGALEWAE
;
A
#
# COMPACT_ATOMS: atom_id res chain seq x y z
N MET A 1 25.59 2.30 9.00
CA MET A 1 24.37 1.89 9.72
C MET A 1 23.98 2.85 10.83
N LEU A 2 24.90 3.23 11.73
CA LEU A 2 24.60 4.10 12.88
C LEU A 2 24.05 5.49 12.50
N VAL A 3 24.53 6.08 11.40
CA VAL A 3 23.98 7.35 10.86
C VAL A 3 22.53 7.17 10.37
N LEU A 4 22.20 6.04 9.73
CA LEU A 4 20.86 5.75 9.23
C LEU A 4 19.86 5.55 10.38
N SER A 5 20.28 4.88 11.46
CA SER A 5 19.46 4.72 12.68
C SER A 5 19.26 6.06 13.40
N ILE A 6 20.25 6.95 13.40
CA ILE A 6 20.10 8.29 13.99
C ILE A 6 19.09 9.12 13.19
N ILE A 7 19.21 9.14 11.85
CA ILE A 7 18.30 9.93 11.01
C ILE A 7 16.85 9.44 11.15
N SER A 8 16.62 8.13 11.14
CA SER A 8 15.28 7.55 11.35
C SER A 8 14.71 7.81 12.74
N ALA A 9 15.55 7.78 13.79
CA ALA A 9 15.11 8.15 15.14
C ALA A 9 14.71 9.63 15.21
N VAL A 10 15.50 10.53 14.60
CA VAL A 10 15.20 11.97 14.58
C VAL A 10 13.88 12.25 13.86
N THR A 11 13.62 11.64 12.70
CA THR A 11 12.37 11.85 11.96
C THR A 11 11.16 11.33 12.73
N PHE A 12 11.28 10.18 13.40
CA PHE A 12 10.21 9.63 14.23
C PHE A 12 9.90 10.53 15.44
N ILE A 13 10.94 11.03 16.13
CA ILE A 13 10.78 11.97 17.25
C ILE A 13 10.12 13.26 16.79
N LEU A 14 10.52 13.80 15.63
CA LEU A 14 9.92 15.01 15.06
C LEU A 14 8.41 14.80 14.81
N ALA A 15 8.03 13.68 14.19
CA ALA A 15 6.61 13.37 13.94
C ALA A 15 5.80 13.29 15.23
N LEU A 16 6.34 12.66 16.28
CA LEU A 16 5.72 12.58 17.61
C LEU A 16 5.58 13.97 18.26
N VAL A 17 6.62 14.81 18.20
CA VAL A 17 6.59 16.16 18.77
C VAL A 17 5.53 17.01 18.07
N VAL A 18 5.47 16.99 16.74
CA VAL A 18 4.45 17.73 15.99
C VAL A 18 3.04 17.25 16.33
N MET A 19 2.83 15.93 16.39
CA MET A 19 1.53 15.35 16.76
C MET A 19 1.10 15.73 18.18
N THR A 20 2.02 15.67 19.15
CA THR A 20 1.70 16.04 20.55
C THR A 20 1.40 17.52 20.68
N ILE A 21 2.20 18.40 20.08
CA ILE A 21 1.94 19.85 20.05
C ILE A 21 0.57 20.12 19.41
N ALA A 22 0.28 19.54 18.25
CA ALA A 22 -1.03 19.72 17.59
C ALA A 22 -2.19 19.23 18.46
N SER A 23 -2.04 18.11 19.16
CA SER A 23 -3.07 17.58 20.07
C SER A 23 -3.28 18.48 21.29
N ILE A 24 -2.22 19.06 21.86
CA ILE A 24 -2.29 19.96 23.00
C ILE A 24 -2.92 21.30 22.58
N LEU A 25 -2.53 21.86 21.44
CA LEU A 25 -3.09 23.11 20.92
C LEU A 25 -4.56 22.96 20.49
N SER A 26 -4.95 21.81 19.91
CA SER A 26 -6.32 21.58 19.44
C SER A 26 -7.31 21.18 20.53
N LYS A 27 -6.83 20.83 21.74
CA LYS A 27 -7.69 20.41 22.84
C LYS A 27 -8.53 21.59 23.34
N LYS A 28 -9.80 21.62 22.95
CA LYS A 28 -10.80 22.52 23.53
C LYS A 28 -11.12 22.06 24.95
N THR A 29 -11.26 23.02 25.86
CA THR A 29 -11.50 22.79 27.30
C THR A 29 -12.92 22.27 27.60
N ILE A 30 -13.88 22.53 26.72
CA ILE A 30 -15.27 22.13 26.89
C ILE A 30 -15.53 20.86 26.08
N SER A 31 -15.86 19.77 26.78
CA SER A 31 -16.36 18.54 26.19
C SER A 31 -17.86 18.70 25.91
N ASP A 32 -18.22 18.99 24.66
CA ASP A 32 -19.61 19.05 24.23
C ASP A 32 -20.12 17.65 23.90
N ARG A 33 -21.32 17.30 24.37
CA ARG A 33 -21.97 16.00 24.10
C ARG A 33 -22.19 15.80 22.60
N GLU A 34 -22.56 16.87 21.90
CA GLU A 34 -22.82 16.86 20.46
C GLU A 34 -21.54 16.73 19.62
N LYS A 35 -20.36 16.88 20.24
CA LYS A 35 -19.08 16.57 19.59
C LYS A 35 -18.71 15.08 19.67
N ASN A 36 -19.29 14.38 20.63
CA ASN A 36 -19.08 12.96 20.87
C ASN A 36 -20.19 12.08 20.28
N SER A 37 -21.23 12.69 19.67
CA SER A 37 -22.27 11.96 18.96
C SER A 37 -21.83 11.59 17.52
N PRO A 38 -22.42 10.55 16.90
CA PRO A 38 -22.12 10.18 15.53
C PRO A 38 -22.44 11.32 14.55
N TYR A 39 -21.48 11.70 13.71
CA TYR A 39 -21.67 12.71 12.68
C TYR A 39 -22.31 12.08 11.44
N GLU A 40 -23.63 11.91 11.47
CA GLU A 40 -24.40 11.39 10.33
C GLU A 40 -25.59 12.31 10.04
N CYS A 41 -25.35 13.53 9.55
CA CYS A 41 -26.42 14.42 9.04
C CYS A 41 -27.68 14.61 9.95
N GLY A 42 -27.61 14.29 11.25
CA GLY A 42 -28.73 14.34 12.19
C GLY A 42 -29.65 13.11 12.21
N PHE A 43 -29.27 11.96 11.63
CA PHE A 43 -30.04 10.72 11.68
C PHE A 43 -29.31 9.62 12.43
N ASP A 44 -30.04 8.86 13.25
CA ASP A 44 -29.53 7.60 13.79
C ASP A 44 -29.34 6.58 12.65
N PRO A 45 -28.26 5.79 12.64
CA PRO A 45 -28.00 4.81 11.60
C PRO A 45 -29.15 3.80 11.55
N LYS A 46 -29.99 3.93 10.51
CA LYS A 46 -31.17 3.06 10.30
C LYS A 46 -30.82 1.72 9.67
N ASP A 47 -29.67 1.63 9.01
CA ASP A 47 -29.28 0.46 8.23
C ASP A 47 -28.11 -0.30 8.86
N SER A 48 -28.01 -1.59 8.54
CA SER A 48 -26.91 -2.43 9.00
C SER A 48 -25.57 -1.91 8.50
N ALA A 49 -24.53 -1.95 9.34
CA ALA A 49 -23.17 -1.55 9.00
C ALA A 49 -22.50 -2.35 7.86
N ARG A 50 -23.20 -3.35 7.28
CA ARG A 50 -22.71 -4.11 6.13
C ARG A 50 -22.97 -3.34 4.85
N LEU A 51 -22.01 -2.49 4.51
CA LEU A 51 -21.92 -1.89 3.18
C LEU A 51 -21.71 -3.00 2.14
N PRO A 52 -22.33 -2.91 0.95
CA PRO A 52 -22.06 -3.84 -0.13
C PRO A 52 -20.57 -3.78 -0.49
N PHE A 53 -19.91 -4.93 -0.46
CA PHE A 53 -18.50 -5.05 -0.75
C PHE A 53 -18.27 -5.05 -2.26
N SER A 54 -17.40 -4.19 -2.76
CA SER A 54 -17.03 -4.20 -4.17
C SER A 54 -15.96 -5.26 -4.43
N LEU A 55 -16.32 -6.27 -5.22
CA LEU A 55 -15.40 -7.33 -5.66
C LEU A 55 -14.21 -6.76 -6.45
N ARG A 56 -14.37 -5.58 -7.08
CA ARG A 56 -13.30 -4.93 -7.85
C ARG A 56 -12.13 -4.45 -6.98
N PHE A 57 -12.40 -3.80 -5.84
CA PHE A 57 -11.32 -3.39 -4.94
C PHE A 57 -10.61 -4.59 -4.33
N PHE A 58 -11.34 -5.69 -4.11
CA PHE A 58 -10.73 -6.94 -3.68
C PHE A 58 -9.79 -7.53 -4.72
N LEU A 59 -10.22 -7.61 -5.97
CA LEU A 59 -9.40 -8.14 -7.07
C LEU A 59 -8.12 -7.32 -7.25
N ILE A 60 -8.20 -5.99 -7.19
CA ILE A 60 -7.03 -5.11 -7.24
C ILE A 60 -6.06 -5.40 -6.09
N ALA A 61 -6.57 -5.60 -4.87
CA ALA A 61 -5.73 -5.91 -3.71
C ALA A 61 -5.02 -7.28 -3.85
N VAL A 62 -5.70 -8.28 -4.40
CA VAL A 62 -5.12 -9.61 -4.67
C VAL A 62 -4.05 -9.53 -5.75
N ILE A 63 -4.32 -8.83 -6.85
CA ILE A 63 -3.37 -8.59 -7.95
C ILE A 63 -2.13 -7.85 -7.43
N PHE A 64 -2.32 -6.80 -6.63
CA PHE A 64 -1.22 -6.06 -6.00
C PHE A 64 -0.33 -6.97 -5.14
N LEU A 65 -0.93 -7.87 -4.34
CA LEU A 65 -0.17 -8.79 -3.50
C LEU A 65 0.69 -9.74 -4.34
N ILE A 66 0.14 -10.29 -5.43
CA ILE A 66 0.88 -11.20 -6.33
C ILE A 66 2.05 -10.44 -6.99
N PHE A 67 1.80 -9.26 -7.55
CA PHE A 67 2.85 -8.47 -8.17
C PHE A 67 3.94 -8.01 -7.19
N ASP A 68 3.60 -7.72 -5.93
CA ASP A 68 4.59 -7.35 -4.90
C ASP A 68 5.57 -8.50 -4.61
N VAL A 69 5.06 -9.74 -4.56
CA VAL A 69 5.89 -10.95 -4.42
C VAL A 69 6.79 -11.13 -5.65
N GLU A 70 6.27 -10.94 -6.86
CA GLU A 70 7.05 -11.07 -8.09
C GLU A 70 8.16 -10.00 -8.21
N ILE A 71 7.88 -8.75 -7.81
CA ILE A 71 8.89 -7.68 -7.78
C ILE A 71 9.97 -7.97 -6.74
N THR A 72 9.58 -8.52 -5.59
CA THR A 72 10.53 -8.94 -4.55
C THR A 72 11.49 -10.02 -5.09
N LEU A 73 11.01 -10.94 -5.92
CA LEU A 73 11.84 -11.94 -6.62
C LEU A 73 12.73 -11.33 -7.70
N LEU A 74 12.34 -10.21 -8.30
CA LEU A 74 13.12 -9.50 -9.31
C LEU A 74 14.29 -8.70 -8.71
N LEU A 75 14.12 -8.14 -7.51
CA LEU A 75 15.14 -7.32 -6.83
C LEU A 75 16.55 -7.94 -6.73
N PRO A 76 16.73 -9.24 -6.38
CA PRO A 76 18.06 -9.86 -6.35
C PRO A 76 18.72 -10.02 -7.72
N VAL A 77 17.98 -9.95 -8.83
CA VAL A 77 18.56 -10.10 -10.18
C VAL A 77 19.64 -9.04 -10.45
N ALA A 78 19.47 -7.83 -9.91
CA ALA A 78 20.47 -6.76 -10.06
C ALA A 78 21.80 -7.08 -9.36
N SER A 79 21.78 -7.80 -8.25
CA SER A 79 22.98 -8.13 -7.49
C SER A 79 23.66 -9.44 -7.94
N THR A 80 22.93 -10.33 -8.63
CA THR A 80 23.46 -11.62 -9.11
C THR A 80 24.32 -11.53 -10.37
N LEU A 81 24.41 -10.36 -11.02
CA LEU A 81 25.15 -10.18 -12.28
C LEU A 81 26.63 -10.53 -12.14
N ASN A 82 27.23 -10.27 -10.98
CA ASN A 82 28.65 -10.53 -10.73
C ASN A 82 28.96 -11.99 -10.36
N TYR A 83 27.95 -12.78 -10.00
CA TYR A 83 28.14 -14.15 -9.49
C TYR A 83 27.78 -15.24 -10.51
N THR A 84 27.12 -14.87 -11.59
CA THR A 84 26.57 -15.81 -12.57
C THR A 84 27.11 -15.51 -13.96
N ASN A 85 27.05 -16.50 -14.87
CA ASN A 85 27.44 -16.26 -16.26
C ASN A 85 26.50 -15.23 -16.89
N PHE A 86 27.04 -14.29 -17.66
CA PHE A 86 26.27 -13.22 -18.30
C PHE A 86 25.12 -13.77 -19.17
N PHE A 87 25.36 -14.86 -19.91
CA PHE A 87 24.33 -15.48 -20.76
C PHE A 87 23.21 -16.16 -19.95
N SER A 88 23.53 -16.82 -18.83
CA SER A 88 22.49 -17.38 -17.95
C SER A 88 21.71 -16.26 -17.27
N TRP A 89 22.39 -15.19 -16.85
CA TRP A 89 21.76 -14.05 -16.19
C TRP A 89 20.75 -13.35 -17.11
N ILE A 90 21.13 -13.05 -18.36
CA ILE A 90 20.24 -12.38 -19.31
C ILE A 90 19.07 -13.28 -19.70
N SER A 91 19.29 -14.58 -19.91
CA SER A 91 18.21 -15.50 -20.30
C SER A 91 17.18 -15.69 -19.19
N THR A 92 17.60 -15.86 -17.93
CA THR A 92 16.67 -16.03 -16.81
C THR A 92 15.90 -14.75 -16.49
N SER A 93 16.59 -13.60 -16.48
CA SER A 93 15.95 -12.30 -16.20
C SER A 93 14.93 -11.92 -17.28
N LEU A 94 15.25 -12.15 -18.55
CA LEU A 94 14.37 -11.84 -19.67
C LEU A 94 13.17 -12.80 -19.72
N LEU A 95 13.38 -14.08 -19.42
CA LEU A 95 12.28 -15.05 -19.28
C LEU A 95 11.33 -14.67 -18.14
N PHE A 96 11.87 -14.29 -16.98
CA PHE A 96 11.06 -13.86 -15.85
C PHE A 96 10.23 -12.60 -16.17
N LEU A 97 10.85 -11.59 -16.80
CA LEU A 97 10.15 -10.38 -17.26
C LEU A 97 9.04 -10.69 -18.28
N MET A 98 9.28 -11.62 -19.20
CA MET A 98 8.27 -12.01 -20.17
C MET A 98 7.06 -12.67 -19.50
N ILE A 99 7.27 -13.53 -18.51
CA ILE A 99 6.17 -14.14 -17.75
C ILE A 99 5.34 -13.07 -17.04
N LEU A 100 5.99 -12.10 -16.38
CA LEU A 100 5.32 -11.00 -15.68
C LEU A 100 4.48 -10.15 -16.65
N LEU A 101 5.05 -9.79 -17.80
CA LEU A 101 4.33 -9.03 -18.83
C LEU A 101 3.13 -9.79 -19.38
N ILE A 102 3.28 -11.08 -19.67
CA ILE A 102 2.18 -11.92 -20.17
C ILE A 102 1.07 -12.05 -19.13
N GLY A 103 1.42 -12.22 -17.85
CA GLY A 103 0.47 -12.25 -16.74
C GLY A 103 -0.35 -10.95 -16.66
N LEU A 104 0.33 -9.80 -16.73
CA LEU A 104 -0.33 -8.49 -16.73
C LEU A 104 -1.27 -8.31 -17.95
N TYR A 105 -0.82 -8.68 -19.14
CA TYR A 105 -1.67 -8.60 -20.34
C TYR A 105 -2.89 -9.52 -20.24
N TYR A 106 -2.73 -10.70 -19.64
CA TYR A 106 -3.85 -11.60 -19.39
C TYR A 106 -4.87 -10.97 -18.44
N GLU A 107 -4.43 -10.44 -17.29
CA GLU A 107 -5.31 -9.78 -16.32
C GLU A 107 -6.03 -8.55 -16.91
N TRP A 108 -5.34 -7.78 -17.75
CA TRP A 108 -5.95 -6.68 -18.48
C TRP A 108 -7.03 -7.20 -19.44
N SER A 109 -6.74 -8.24 -20.24
CA SER A 109 -7.71 -8.80 -21.17
C SER A 109 -8.97 -9.35 -20.47
N GLN A 110 -8.87 -9.74 -19.19
CA GLN A 110 -9.99 -10.19 -18.37
C GLN A 110 -10.79 -9.04 -17.74
N GLY A 111 -10.42 -7.79 -18.00
CA GLY A 111 -11.09 -6.61 -17.46
C GLY A 111 -10.89 -6.41 -15.95
N ALA A 112 -9.95 -7.13 -15.32
CA ALA A 112 -9.69 -7.00 -13.89
C ALA A 112 -9.12 -5.62 -13.51
N LEU A 113 -8.47 -4.96 -14.48
CA LEU A 113 -7.88 -3.62 -14.37
C LEU A 113 -8.80 -2.52 -14.92
N GLU A 114 -9.94 -2.86 -15.51
CA GLU A 114 -10.88 -1.87 -16.04
C GLU A 114 -11.73 -1.29 -14.91
N TRP A 115 -11.62 0.03 -14.72
CA TRP A 115 -12.53 0.75 -13.84
C TRP A 115 -13.88 0.92 -14.56
N ALA A 116 -14.97 0.75 -13.80
CA ALA A 116 -16.31 1.16 -14.22
C ALA A 116 -16.36 2.67 -14.55
N GLU A 117 -17.04 3.02 -15.63
CA GLU A 117 -17.92 4.18 -15.55
C GLU A 117 -19.10 3.87 -14.61
#